data_AF-A0A243WBR5-F1
#
_entry.id   AF-A0A243WBR5-F1
#
_cell.length_a   1.000
_cell.length_b   1.000
_cell.length_c   1.000
_cell.angle_alpha   90.00
_cell.angle_beta   90.00
_cell.angle_gamma   90.00
#
_symmetry.space_group_name_H-M   'P 1'
#
loop_
_entity.id
_entity.type
_entity.pdbx_description
1 polymer ?
#
loop_
_entity_poly.entity_id
_entity_poly.type
_entity_poly.pdbx_seq_one_letter_code
_entity_poly.pdbx_strand_id
1 'polypeptide(L)'
;MSPAWSFGLVALALLSGGVVYGVDVFFALIARPALRRVDDASLTQVLGHLHAVADARMPLFGATALLSTGVLCWVAGGWATLAGCLALLALAGLLTQLAAYVLVAQPVNKRQTAAARQKQTPADVRALQDRWDSVIGLRAGALTVAMAALLGVAWQLFQ
;
A
#
# COMPACT_ATOMS: atom_id res chain seq x y z
N MET A 1 21.60 -4.98 19.46
CA MET A 1 20.87 -3.69 19.47
C MET A 1 20.12 -3.55 20.77
N SER A 2 19.89 -2.33 21.26
CA SER A 2 19.07 -2.17 22.47
C SER A 2 17.59 -2.40 22.15
N PRO A 3 16.77 -2.84 23.14
CA PRO A 3 15.34 -3.06 22.96
C PRO A 3 14.59 -1.82 22.43
N ALA A 4 14.99 -0.63 22.87
CA ALA A 4 14.41 0.64 22.44
C ALA A 4 14.57 0.89 20.93
N TRP A 5 15.71 0.52 20.34
CA TRP A 5 15.95 0.66 18.90
C TRP A 5 15.10 -0.30 18.09
N SER A 6 14.99 -1.56 18.50
CA SER A 6 14.13 -2.54 17.83
C SER A 6 12.66 -2.14 17.92
N PHE A 7 12.23 -1.59 19.05
CA PHE A 7 10.87 -1.06 19.22
C PHE A 7 10.59 0.10 18.26
N GLY A 8 11.51 1.05 18.16
CA GLY A 8 11.38 2.17 17.22
C GLY A 8 11.24 1.71 15.77
N LEU A 9 12.01 0.70 15.34
CA LEU A 9 11.89 0.13 14.00
C LEU A 9 10.55 -0.55 13.74
N VAL A 10 10.09 -1.36 14.68
CA VAL A 10 8.77 -2.03 14.60
C VAL A 10 7.65 -0.99 14.52
N ALA A 11 7.70 0.04 15.37
CA ALA A 11 6.72 1.12 15.37
C ALA A 11 6.70 1.89 14.04
N LEU A 12 7.88 2.24 13.49
CA LEU A 12 7.98 2.92 12.20
C LEU A 12 7.41 2.05 11.06
N ALA A 13 7.72 0.75 11.06
CA ALA A 13 7.21 -0.19 10.07
C ALA A 13 5.68 -0.31 10.13
N LEU A 14 5.12 -0.48 11.33
CA LEU A 14 3.67 -0.60 11.56
C LEU A 14 2.92 0.69 11.25
N LEU A 15 3.40 1.85 11.72
CA LEU A 15 2.71 3.12 11.51
C LEU A 15 2.75 3.53 10.03
N SER A 16 3.90 3.40 9.37
CA SER A 16 4.03 3.76 7.95
C SER A 16 3.30 2.77 7.06
N GLY A 17 3.46 1.47 7.31
CA GLY A 17 2.76 0.41 6.60
C GLY A 17 1.24 0.46 6.82
N GLY A 18 0.81 0.82 8.04
CA GLY A 18 -0.58 1.00 8.41
C GLY A 18 -1.29 2.08 7.60
N VAL A 19 -0.60 3.17 7.24
CA VAL A 19 -1.16 4.20 6.34
C VAL A 19 -1.44 3.62 4.96
N VAL A 20 -0.49 2.89 4.36
CA VAL A 20 -0.66 2.25 3.04
C VAL A 20 -1.74 1.18 3.10
N TYR A 21 -1.73 0.37 4.16
CA TYR A 21 -2.71 -0.69 4.39
C TYR A 21 -4.13 -0.15 4.53
N GLY A 22 -4.32 0.89 5.33
CA GLY A 22 -5.62 1.52 5.55
C GLY A 22 -6.22 2.07 4.25
N VAL A 23 -5.40 2.71 3.41
CA VAL A 23 -5.85 3.19 2.09
C VAL A 23 -6.31 2.03 1.22
N ASP A 24 -5.53 0.95 1.12
CA ASP A 24 -5.85 -0.15 0.21
C ASP A 24 -7.07 -0.95 0.68
N VAL A 25 -7.23 -1.15 1.99
CA VAL A 25 -8.44 -1.75 2.57
C VAL A 25 -9.65 -0.86 2.35
N PHE A 26 -9.52 0.45 2.59
CA PHE A 26 -10.61 1.40 2.34
C PHE A 26 -11.05 1.35 0.87
N PHE A 27 -10.11 1.33 -0.07
CA PHE A 27 -10.43 1.22 -1.48
C PHE A 27 -11.05 -0.12 -1.85
N ALA A 28 -10.53 -1.22 -1.31
CA ALA A 28 -11.04 -2.56 -1.58
C ALA A 28 -12.48 -2.75 -1.10
N LEU A 29 -12.79 -2.26 0.11
CA LEU A 29 -14.06 -2.55 0.79
C LEU A 29 -15.12 -1.46 0.61
N ILE A 30 -14.71 -0.19 0.59
CA ILE A 30 -15.63 0.96 0.68
C ILE A 30 -15.64 1.77 -0.61
N ALA A 31 -14.47 2.25 -1.05
CA ALA A 31 -14.42 3.17 -2.18
C ALA A 31 -14.87 2.48 -3.47
N ARG A 32 -14.36 1.29 -3.77
CA ARG A 32 -14.72 0.54 -4.98
C ARG A 32 -16.23 0.39 -5.20
N PRO A 33 -17.03 -0.14 -4.25
CA PRO A 33 -18.48 -0.24 -4.46
C PRO A 33 -19.17 1.12 -4.51
N ALA A 34 -18.66 2.16 -3.85
CA ALA A 34 -19.19 3.52 -3.95
C ALA A 34 -18.94 4.13 -5.34
N LEU A 35 -17.73 3.98 -5.86
CA LEU A 35 -17.29 4.53 -7.16
C LEU A 35 -17.98 3.88 -8.37
N ARG A 36 -18.51 2.67 -8.21
CA ARG A 36 -19.38 2.04 -9.22
C ARG A 36 -20.73 2.74 -9.39
N ARG A 37 -21.15 3.58 -8.44
CA ARG A 37 -22.47 4.22 -8.42
C ARG A 37 -22.45 5.69 -8.87
N VAL A 38 -21.27 6.31 -8.94
CA VAL A 38 -21.14 7.70 -9.41
C VAL A 38 -21.14 7.74 -10.93
N ASP A 39 -21.44 8.89 -11.55
CA ASP A 39 -21.30 9.09 -12.98
C ASP A 39 -19.82 9.19 -13.43
N ASP A 40 -19.58 9.08 -14.73
CA ASP A 40 -18.25 9.03 -15.34
C ASP A 40 -17.43 10.32 -15.16
N ALA A 41 -18.10 11.47 -15.16
CA ALA A 41 -17.43 12.76 -14.98
C ALA A 41 -17.00 12.93 -13.51
N SER A 42 -17.89 12.63 -12.57
CA SER A 42 -17.57 12.61 -11.14
C SER A 42 -16.45 11.61 -10.82
N LEU A 43 -16.51 10.39 -11.38
CA LEU A 43 -15.45 9.39 -11.23
C LEU A 43 -14.10 9.95 -11.68
N THR A 44 -14.04 10.54 -12.88
CA THR A 44 -12.80 11.08 -13.44
C THR A 44 -12.24 12.21 -12.58
N GLN A 45 -13.07 13.18 -12.21
CA GLN A 45 -12.63 14.34 -11.44
C GLN A 45 -12.15 13.95 -10.04
N VAL A 46 -12.92 13.12 -9.33
CA VAL A 46 -12.55 12.72 -7.96
C VAL A 46 -11.31 11.83 -7.96
N LEU A 47 -11.26 10.77 -8.78
CA LEU A 47 -10.13 9.83 -8.75
C LEU A 47 -8.87 10.44 -9.34
N GLY A 48 -8.98 11.23 -10.42
CA GLY A 48 -7.81 11.89 -11.00
C GLY A 48 -7.14 12.85 -10.02
N HIS A 49 -7.91 13.65 -9.27
CA HIS A 49 -7.35 14.53 -8.26
C HIS A 49 -6.87 13.78 -7.01
N LEU A 50 -7.60 12.76 -6.57
CA LEU A 50 -7.18 11.91 -5.46
C LEU A 50 -5.84 11.22 -5.78
N HIS A 51 -5.72 10.62 -6.96
CA HIS A 51 -4.49 9.98 -7.41
C HIS A 51 -3.33 10.97 -7.51
N ALA A 52 -3.55 12.19 -8.01
CA ALA A 52 -2.51 13.21 -8.04
C ALA A 52 -1.95 13.54 -6.65
N VAL A 53 -2.81 13.59 -5.63
CA VAL A 53 -2.39 13.85 -4.23
C VAL A 53 -1.74 12.61 -3.62
N ALA A 54 -2.34 11.43 -3.82
CA ALA A 54 -1.83 10.18 -3.28
C ALA A 54 -0.45 9.84 -3.85
N ASP A 55 -0.25 9.93 -5.16
CA ASP A 55 1.03 9.65 -5.83
C ASP A 55 2.14 10.60 -5.34
N ALA A 56 1.80 11.81 -4.88
CA ALA A 56 2.76 12.76 -4.32
C ALA A 56 3.10 12.50 -2.85
N ARG A 57 2.17 11.96 -2.05
CA ARG A 57 2.33 11.84 -0.59
C ARG A 57 2.63 10.43 -0.10
N MET A 58 2.05 9.42 -0.73
CA MET A 58 2.19 8.02 -0.34
C MET A 58 3.60 7.44 -0.46
N PRO A 59 4.48 7.88 -1.39
CA PRO A 59 5.84 7.35 -1.47
C PRO A 59 6.63 7.49 -0.16
N LEU A 60 6.39 8.55 0.62
CA LEU A 60 7.00 8.73 1.94
C LEU A 60 6.68 7.53 2.84
N PHE A 61 5.39 7.22 3.03
CA PHE A 61 4.94 6.13 3.90
C PHE A 61 5.39 4.76 3.37
N GLY A 62 5.27 4.51 2.07
CA GLY A 62 5.67 3.25 1.45
C GLY A 62 7.18 3.00 1.57
N ALA A 63 8.00 4.00 1.29
CA ALA A 63 9.46 3.89 1.43
C ALA A 63 9.88 3.70 2.89
N THR A 64 9.30 4.45 3.82
CA THR A 64 9.59 4.28 5.25
C THR A 64 9.20 2.88 5.74
N ALA A 65 8.05 2.35 5.32
CA ALA A 65 7.64 0.98 5.66
C ALA A 65 8.60 -0.07 5.12
N LEU A 66 9.00 0.03 3.85
CA LEU A 66 9.95 -0.90 3.22
C LEU A 66 11.32 -0.87 3.89
N LEU A 67 11.88 0.32 4.10
CA LEU A 67 13.21 0.48 4.68
C LEU A 67 13.25 0.01 6.14
N SER A 68 12.28 0.43 6.96
CA SER A 68 12.20 -0.01 8.36
C SER A 68 11.99 -1.52 8.47
N THR A 69 11.15 -2.12 7.62
CA THR A 69 10.94 -3.59 7.59
C THR A 69 12.20 -4.33 7.13
N GLY A 70 12.92 -3.82 6.13
CA GLY A 70 14.17 -4.40 5.65
C GLY A 70 15.28 -4.38 6.71
N VAL A 71 15.43 -3.25 7.42
CA VAL A 71 16.35 -3.16 8.57
C VAL A 71 15.90 -4.10 9.68
N LEU A 72 14.60 -4.15 9.98
CA LEU A 72 14.03 -5.05 10.99
C LEU A 72 14.34 -6.52 10.68
N CYS A 73 14.23 -6.93 9.41
CA CYS A 73 14.61 -8.27 8.96
C CYS A 73 16.07 -8.61 9.27
N TRP A 74 17.00 -7.69 8.95
CA TRP A 74 18.42 -7.90 9.22
C TRP A 74 18.69 -8.06 10.72
N VAL A 75 18.16 -7.17 11.53
CA VAL A 75 18.45 -7.13 12.98
C VAL A 75 17.73 -8.23 13.76
N ALA A 76 16.62 -8.75 13.22
CA ALA A 76 15.92 -9.91 13.77
C ALA A 76 16.61 -11.24 13.42
N GLY A 77 17.67 -11.25 12.61
CA GLY A 77 18.43 -12.46 12.26
C GLY A 77 18.02 -13.14 10.95
N GLY A 78 17.20 -12.47 10.12
CA GLY A 78 16.79 -12.95 8.81
C GLY A 78 16.21 -14.37 8.84
N TRP A 79 16.65 -15.24 7.93
CA TRP A 79 16.17 -16.62 7.84
C TRP A 79 16.51 -17.52 9.04
N ALA A 80 17.43 -17.10 9.91
CA ALA A 80 17.88 -17.92 11.03
C ALA A 80 16.91 -17.92 12.21
N THR A 81 15.95 -16.99 12.26
CA THR A 81 15.02 -16.86 13.38
C THR A 81 13.59 -16.74 12.89
N LEU A 82 12.62 -17.08 13.75
CA LEU A 82 11.21 -16.89 13.44
C LEU A 82 10.87 -15.41 13.23
N ALA A 83 11.41 -14.50 14.07
CA ALA A 83 11.20 -13.07 13.94
C ALA A 83 11.72 -12.52 12.60
N GLY A 84 12.90 -12.96 12.15
CA GLY A 84 13.45 -12.56 10.87
C GLY A 84 12.66 -13.12 9.68
N CYS A 85 12.21 -14.39 9.75
CA CYS A 85 11.31 -14.97 8.76
C CYS A 85 9.97 -14.22 8.64
N LEU A 86 9.38 -13.79 9.76
CA LEU A 86 8.17 -12.96 9.76
C LEU A 86 8.42 -11.57 9.15
N ALA A 87 9.56 -10.94 9.46
CA ALA A 87 9.95 -9.67 8.83
C ALA A 87 10.15 -9.82 7.31
N LEU A 88 10.71 -10.93 6.84
CA LEU A 88 10.83 -11.27 5.42
C LEU A 88 9.46 -11.44 4.75
N LEU A 89 8.53 -12.14 5.42
CA LEU A 89 7.16 -12.28 4.93
C LEU A 89 6.47 -10.92 4.83
N ALA A 90 6.67 -10.04 5.81
CA ALA A 90 6.16 -8.67 5.75
C ALA A 90 6.75 -7.89 4.56
N LEU A 91 8.06 -7.99 4.34
CA LEU A 91 8.73 -7.36 3.22
C LEU A 91 8.20 -7.87 1.88
N ALA A 92 7.95 -9.18 1.75
CA ALA A 92 7.37 -9.78 0.55
C ALA A 92 5.95 -9.25 0.26
N GLY A 93 5.12 -9.06 1.29
CA GLY A 93 3.81 -8.45 1.15
C GLY A 93 3.87 -7.00 0.71
N LEU A 94 4.75 -6.19 1.32
CA LEU A 94 4.97 -4.79 0.92
C LEU A 94 5.47 -4.67 -0.53
N LEU A 95 6.41 -5.52 -0.93
CA LEU A 95 6.95 -5.54 -2.30
C LEU A 95 5.89 -5.99 -3.33
N THR A 96 5.06 -6.96 -2.97
CA THR A 96 3.95 -7.41 -3.81
C THR A 96 2.95 -6.28 -4.05
N GLN A 97 2.60 -5.53 -2.99
CA GLN A 97 1.75 -4.36 -3.12
C GLN A 97 2.40 -3.29 -4.01
N LEU A 98 3.68 -2.98 -3.78
CA LEU A 98 4.40 -1.98 -4.57
C LEU A 98 4.46 -2.37 -6.05
N ALA A 99 4.75 -3.64 -6.35
CA ALA A 99 4.78 -4.15 -7.72
C ALA A 99 3.40 -4.01 -8.39
N ALA A 100 2.32 -4.43 -7.74
CA ALA A 100 0.97 -4.26 -8.25
C ALA A 100 0.61 -2.79 -8.49
N TYR A 101 1.08 -1.89 -7.62
CA TYR A 101 0.92 -0.45 -7.82
C TYR A 101 1.69 0.04 -9.04
N VAL A 102 3.01 -0.18 -9.12
CA VAL A 102 3.86 0.35 -10.20
C VAL A 102 3.45 -0.21 -11.57
N LEU A 103 3.12 -1.50 -11.64
CA LEU A 103 2.85 -2.18 -12.90
C LEU A 103 1.42 -1.94 -13.44
N VAL A 104 0.45 -1.72 -12.55
CA VAL A 104 -0.98 -1.64 -12.93
C VAL A 104 -1.62 -0.32 -12.51
N ALA A 105 -1.60 0.01 -11.22
CA ALA A 105 -2.34 1.17 -10.70
C ALA A 105 -1.73 2.51 -11.15
N GLN A 106 -0.41 2.68 -11.04
CA GLN A 106 0.27 3.94 -11.35
C GLN A 106 0.09 4.40 -12.81
N PRO A 107 0.17 3.53 -13.83
CA PRO A 107 -0.18 3.90 -15.20
C PRO A 107 -1.62 4.42 -15.35
N VAL A 108 -2.57 3.82 -14.63
CA VAL A 108 -3.97 4.28 -14.63
C VAL A 108 -4.10 5.62 -13.90
N ASN A 109 -3.47 5.77 -12.74
CA ASN A 109 -3.42 7.01 -11.97
C ASN A 109 -2.97 8.19 -12.83
N LYS A 110 -1.90 8.01 -13.62
CA LYS A 110 -1.38 9.02 -14.54
C LYS A 110 -2.40 9.43 -15.59
N ARG A 111 -3.11 8.47 -16.21
CA ARG A 111 -4.14 8.76 -17.22
C ARG A 111 -5.34 9.50 -16.61
N GLN A 112 -5.87 9.00 -15.49
CA GLN A 112 -7.00 9.63 -14.80
C GLN A 112 -6.63 11.04 -14.30
N THR A 113 -5.41 11.22 -13.77
CA THR A 113 -4.89 12.54 -13.35
C THR A 113 -4.82 13.51 -14.53
N ALA A 114 -4.30 13.07 -15.67
CA ALA A 114 -4.20 13.91 -16.86
C ALA A 114 -5.60 14.33 -17.36
N ALA A 115 -6.53 13.39 -17.44
CA ALA A 115 -7.92 13.67 -17.84
C ALA A 115 -8.61 14.65 -16.88
N ALA A 116 -8.47 14.45 -15.57
CA ALA A 116 -9.05 15.35 -14.57
C ALA A 116 -8.50 16.78 -14.69
N ARG A 117 -7.18 16.94 -14.83
CA ARG A 117 -6.53 18.24 -15.03
C ARG A 117 -6.98 18.95 -16.30
N GLN A 118 -7.29 18.20 -17.34
CA GLN A 118 -7.82 18.73 -18.61
C GLN A 118 -9.34 18.93 -18.59
N LYS A 119 -10.01 18.60 -17.47
CA LYS A 119 -11.48 18.62 -17.33
C LYS A 119 -12.19 17.79 -18.40
N GLN A 120 -11.57 16.68 -18.80
CA GLN A 120 -12.11 15.74 -19.77
C GLN A 120 -12.52 14.46 -19.08
N THR A 121 -13.57 13.81 -19.61
CA THR A 121 -14.00 12.48 -19.20
C THR A 121 -13.63 11.50 -20.32
N PRO A 122 -12.67 10.58 -20.10
CA PRO A 122 -12.30 9.59 -21.10
C PRO A 122 -13.47 8.68 -21.45
N ALA A 123 -13.64 8.34 -22.73
CA ALA A 123 -14.67 7.40 -23.16
C ALA A 123 -14.49 5.99 -22.54
N ASP A 124 -13.26 5.64 -22.16
CA ASP A 124 -12.88 4.37 -21.54
C ASP A 124 -12.70 4.46 -20.01
N VAL A 125 -13.26 5.50 -19.34
CA VAL A 125 -13.05 5.73 -17.90
C VAL A 125 -13.40 4.50 -17.04
N ARG A 126 -14.45 3.76 -17.40
CA ARG A 126 -14.83 2.53 -16.69
C ARG A 126 -13.81 1.42 -16.86
N ALA A 127 -13.30 1.22 -18.07
CA ALA A 127 -12.25 0.25 -18.32
C ALA A 127 -10.95 0.61 -17.58
N LEU A 128 -10.62 1.91 -17.50
CA LEU A 128 -9.50 2.39 -16.67
C LEU A 128 -9.71 2.05 -15.19
N GLN A 129 -10.90 2.34 -14.65
CA GLN A 129 -11.21 2.05 -13.26
C GLN A 129 -11.23 0.55 -12.96
N ASP A 130 -11.81 -0.27 -13.85
CA ASP A 130 -11.83 -1.74 -13.70
C ASP A 130 -10.42 -2.32 -13.70
N ARG A 131 -9.52 -1.78 -14.54
CA ARG A 131 -8.10 -2.17 -14.52
C ARG A 131 -7.43 -1.80 -13.19
N TRP A 132 -7.69 -0.61 -12.66
CA TRP A 132 -7.15 -0.22 -11.35
C TRP A 132 -7.69 -1.12 -10.23
N ASP A 133 -8.99 -1.37 -10.24
CA ASP A 133 -9.70 -2.23 -9.28
C ASP A 133 -9.24 -3.70 -9.36
N SER A 134 -8.74 -4.16 -10.50
CA SER A 134 -8.33 -5.56 -10.69
C SER A 134 -7.24 -6.01 -9.70
N VAL A 135 -6.42 -5.08 -9.21
CA VAL A 135 -5.31 -5.39 -8.29
C VAL A 135 -5.57 -4.95 -6.86
N ILE A 136 -6.67 -4.26 -6.55
CA ILE A 136 -6.87 -3.71 -5.20
C ILE A 136 -7.01 -4.79 -4.13
N GLY A 137 -7.65 -5.92 -4.47
CA GLY A 137 -7.76 -7.07 -3.58
C GLY A 137 -6.40 -7.71 -3.28
N LEU A 138 -5.56 -7.89 -4.30
CA LEU A 138 -4.18 -8.38 -4.14
C LEU A 138 -3.38 -7.47 -3.21
N ARG A 139 -3.46 -6.15 -3.45
CA ARG A 139 -2.74 -5.16 -2.66
C ARG A 139 -3.17 -5.16 -1.19
N ALA A 140 -4.48 -5.09 -0.93
CA ALA A 140 -5.02 -5.11 0.43
C ALA A 140 -4.71 -6.44 1.15
N GLY A 141 -4.81 -7.57 0.45
CA GLY A 141 -4.46 -8.88 0.99
C GLY A 141 -2.98 -9.00 1.35
N ALA A 142 -2.08 -8.60 0.44
CA ALA A 142 -0.64 -8.63 0.66
C ALA A 142 -0.23 -7.74 1.85
N LEU A 143 -0.84 -6.56 2.00
CA LEU A 143 -0.61 -5.69 3.15
C LEU A 143 -1.22 -6.24 4.45
N THR A 144 -2.36 -6.95 4.39
CA THR A 144 -2.92 -7.63 5.57
C THR A 144 -1.93 -8.67 6.11
N VAL A 145 -1.36 -9.49 5.22
CA VAL A 145 -0.32 -10.46 5.59
C VAL A 145 0.90 -9.74 6.16
N ALA A 146 1.31 -8.63 5.55
CA ALA A 146 2.45 -7.87 6.05
C ALA A 146 2.23 -7.28 7.45
N MET A 147 1.06 -6.72 7.72
CA MET A 147 0.74 -6.17 9.04
C MET A 147 0.67 -7.27 10.10
N ALA A 148 0.03 -8.40 9.80
CA ALA A 148 -0.02 -9.55 10.71
C ALA A 148 1.40 -10.07 11.02
N ALA A 149 2.25 -10.17 10.01
CA ALA A 149 3.63 -10.59 10.18
C ALA A 149 4.45 -9.61 11.03
N LEU A 150 4.33 -8.30 10.81
CA LEU A 150 5.00 -7.27 11.64
C LEU A 150 4.53 -7.29 13.10
N LEU A 151 3.24 -7.51 13.36
CA LEU A 151 2.73 -7.72 14.72
C LEU A 151 3.32 -8.98 15.35
N GLY A 152 3.50 -10.06 14.57
CA GLY A 152 4.21 -11.26 15.00
C GLY A 152 5.68 -11.01 15.34
N VAL A 153 6.38 -10.17 14.56
CA VAL A 153 7.76 -9.73 14.89
C VAL A 153 7.77 -8.99 16.22
N ALA A 154 6.86 -8.04 16.42
CA ALA A 154 6.74 -7.29 17.67
C ALA A 154 6.55 -8.23 18.87
N TRP A 155 5.64 -9.21 18.73
CA TRP A 155 5.42 -10.22 19.75
C TRP A 155 6.68 -11.02 20.06
N GLN A 156 7.41 -11.48 19.04
CA GLN A 156 8.62 -12.29 19.24
C GLN A 156 9.79 -11.52 19.86
N LEU A 157 9.89 -10.21 19.62
CA LEU A 157 11.02 -9.41 20.11
C LEU A 157 10.81 -8.81 21.51
N PHE A 158 9.57 -8.74 22.00
CA PHE A 158 9.22 -8.06 23.27
C PHE A 158 8.48 -8.93 24.28
N GLN A 159 8.48 -10.26 24.07
CA GLN A 159 8.14 -11.27 25.06
C GLN A 159 9.43 -11.84 25.66
#